data_AF-A0A368E0G2-F1
#
_entry.id   AF-A0A368E0G2-F1
#
_cell.length_a   1.000
_cell.length_b   1.000
_cell.length_c   1.000
_cell.angle_alpha   90.00
_cell.angle_beta   90.00
_cell.angle_gamma   90.00
#
_symmetry.space_group_name_H-M   'P 1'
#
loop_
_entity.id
_entity.type
_entity.pdbx_description
1 polymer ?
#
loop_
_entity_poly.entity_id
_entity_poly.type
_entity_poly.pdbx_seq_one_letter_code
_entity_poly.pdbx_strand_id
1 'polypeptide(L)' 'EFGLDDYWAVEIKASRTPTLKKGFHMACDDLKAQRKFVVYTGDDSFPSTNHTTILSLAHFIEELRKKTG' A
#
# COMPACT_ATOMS: atom_id res chain seq x y z
N GLU A 1 7.15 -18.06 3.18
CA GLU A 1 7.80 -17.18 4.18
C GLU A 1 8.10 -15.85 3.52
N PHE A 2 7.86 -14.72 4.19
CA PHE A 2 8.33 -13.42 3.71
C PHE A 2 9.83 -13.35 4.00
N GLY A 3 10.68 -13.36 2.97
CA GLY A 3 12.09 -13.08 3.17
C GLY A 3 12.24 -11.69 3.78
N LEU A 4 13.23 -11.49 4.65
CA LEU A 4 13.46 -10.24 5.37
C LEU A 4 13.56 -9.00 4.46
N ASP A 5 13.79 -9.20 3.15
CA ASP A 5 13.99 -8.15 2.15
C ASP A 5 12.81 -7.96 1.16
N ASP A 6 11.71 -8.73 1.27
CA ASP A 6 10.52 -8.61 0.39
C ASP A 6 9.26 -8.36 1.23
N TYR A 7 9.21 -7.18 1.84
CA TYR A 7 8.06 -6.73 2.61
C TYR A 7 7.38 -5.51 1.98
N TRP A 8 6.07 -5.47 2.16
CA TRP A 8 5.18 -4.44 1.63
C TRP A 8 4.84 -3.45 2.73
N ALA A 9 4.83 -2.17 2.38
CA ALA A 9 4.32 -1.12 3.26
C ALA A 9 2.84 -0.89 2.99
N VAL A 10 2.03 -0.90 4.05
CA VAL A 10 0.58 -0.74 3.96
C VAL A 10 0.11 0.27 4.99
N GLU A 11 -0.52 1.36 4.55
CA GLU A 11 -1.24 2.30 5.41
C GLU A 11 -2.75 2.15 5.18
N ILE A 12 -3.53 1.98 6.26
CA ILE A 12 -4.99 1.86 6.17
C ILE A 12 -5.63 3.17 6.65
N LYS A 13 -6.49 3.75 5.81
CA LYS A 13 -7.26 4.97 6.08
C LYS A 13 -8.74 4.64 6.13
N ALA A 14 -9.41 5.03 7.22
CA ALA A 14 -10.87 4.94 7.34
C ALA A 14 -11.62 6.09 6.62
N SER A 15 -10.99 6.77 5.66
CA SER A 15 -11.54 7.92 4.93
C SER A 15 -11.67 7.64 3.44
N ARG A 16 -12.67 8.25 2.79
CA ARG A 16 -12.89 8.15 1.34
C ARG A 16 -11.94 8.99 0.51
N THR A 17 -11.39 10.06 1.09
CA THR A 17 -10.30 10.84 0.50
C THR A 17 -9.03 10.52 1.29
N PRO A 18 -8.14 9.66 0.76
CA PRO A 18 -6.92 9.31 1.45
C PRO A 18 -5.86 10.40 1.28
N THR A 19 -5.52 11.08 2.37
CA THR A 19 -4.39 12.03 2.37
C THR A 19 -3.11 11.29 2.76
N LEU A 20 -2.17 11.24 1.81
CA LEU A 20 -0.82 10.73 2.02
C LEU A 20 0.01 11.70 2.86
N LYS A 21 0.55 11.19 3.98
CA LYS A 21 1.46 11.96 4.83
C LYS A 21 2.91 11.66 4.45
N LYS A 22 3.78 12.68 4.51
CA LYS A 22 5.22 12.54 4.25
C LYS A 22 5.88 11.40 5.04
N GLY A 23 5.44 11.20 6.29
CA GLY A 23 5.97 10.15 7.16
C GLY A 23 5.82 8.73 6.61
N PHE A 24 4.75 8.44 5.86
CA PHE A 24 4.59 7.14 5.20
C PHE A 24 5.67 6.91 4.15
N HIS A 25 5.90 7.89 3.28
CA HIS A 25 6.92 7.79 2.24
C HIS A 25 8.33 7.68 2.82
N MET A 26 8.65 8.49 3.85
CA MET A 26 9.95 8.42 4.54
C MET A 26 10.19 7.03 5.14
N ALA A 27 9.22 6.49 5.87
CA ALA A 27 9.35 5.16 6.45
C ALA A 27 9.51 4.08 5.36
N CYS A 28 8.77 4.18 4.25
CA CYS A 28 8.92 3.26 3.12
C CYS A 28 10.32 3.31 2.51
N ASP A 29 10.92 4.50 2.42
CA ASP A 29 12.24 4.69 1.81
C ASP A 29 13.36 4.22 2.75
N ASP A 30 13.26 4.52 4.05
CA ASP A 30 14.20 4.04 5.09
C ASP A 30 14.25 2.52 5.14
N LEU A 31 13.07 1.90 5.03
CA LEU A 31 12.87 0.46 5.03
C LEU A 31 13.10 -0.18 3.65
N LYS A 32 13.23 0.62 2.58
CA LYS A 32 13.33 0.13 1.19
C LYS A 32 12.19 -0.81 0.81
N ALA A 33 10.96 -0.49 1.23
CA ALA A 33 9.78 -1.30 0.96
C ALA A 33 9.56 -1.50 -0.56
N GLN A 34 9.39 -2.76 -0.98
CA GLN A 34 9.32 -3.12 -2.41
C GLN A 34 8.00 -2.70 -3.06
N ARG A 35 6.92 -2.72 -2.28
CA ARG A 35 5.59 -2.27 -2.71
C ARG A 35 4.95 -1.41 -1.62
N LYS A 36 4.30 -0.34 -2.04
CA LYS A 36 3.72 0.68 -1.18
C LYS A 36 2.24 0.81 -1.48
N PHE A 37 1.40 0.57 -0.48
CA PHE A 37 -0.05 0.58 -0.61
C PHE A 37 -0.70 1.52 0.41
N VAL A 38 -1.72 2.25 -0.02
CA VAL A 38 -2.67 2.92 0.86
C VAL A 38 -4.04 2.32 0.63
N VAL A 39 -4.57 1.67 1.66
CA VAL A 39 -5.92 1.13 1.65
C VAL A 39 -6.88 2.20 2.14
N TYR A 40 -7.94 2.47 1.39
CA TYR A 40 -8.95 3.48 1.72
C TYR A 40 -10.37 2.92 1.60
N THR A 41 -11.38 3.70 2.02
CA THR A 41 -12.80 3.25 2.07
C THR A 41 -13.61 3.53 0.81
N GLY A 42 -12.95 3.82 -0.31
CA GLY A 42 -13.60 3.80 -1.63
C GLY A 42 -13.43 2.47 -2.32
N ASP A 43 -13.78 2.44 -3.60
CA ASP A 43 -13.97 1.20 -4.36
C ASP A 43 -12.97 1.05 -5.52
N ASP A 44 -12.12 2.04 -5.75
CA ASP A 44 -11.22 2.09 -6.90
C ASP A 44 -9.80 1.59 -6.58
N SER A 45 -8.96 1.52 -7.62
CA SER A 45 -7.50 1.44 -7.50
C SER A 45 -6.85 2.41 -8.48
N PHE A 46 -5.89 3.19 -8.00
CA PHE A 46 -5.18 4.16 -8.81
C PHE A 46 -3.76 4.41 -8.28
N PRO A 47 -2.80 4.73 -9.16
CA PRO A 47 -1.47 5.11 -8.75
C PRO A 47 -1.48 6.51 -8.12
N SER A 48 -0.52 6.74 -7.23
CA SER A 48 -0.22 8.04 -6.62
C SER A 48 1.28 8.32 -6.72
N THR A 49 1.72 9.42 -6.12
CA THR A 49 3.12 9.82 -6.05
C THR A 49 3.98 8.75 -5.36
N ASN A 50 5.29 8.82 -5.57
CA ASN A 50 6.28 7.92 -4.95
C ASN A 50 6.00 6.42 -5.17
N HIS A 51 5.47 6.06 -6.35
CA HIS A 51 5.14 4.67 -6.71
C HIS A 51 4.22 4.00 -5.68
N THR A 52 3.33 4.77 -5.06
CA THR A 52 2.35 4.27 -4.10
C THR A 52 1.05 3.96 -4.81
N THR A 53 0.51 2.77 -4.59
CA THR A 53 -0.82 2.41 -5.11
C THR A 53 -1.88 2.69 -4.04
N ILE A 54 -2.91 3.45 -4.39
CA ILE A 54 -4.08 3.65 -3.54
C ILE A 54 -5.17 2.72 -4.03
N LEU A 55 -5.78 1.94 -3.14
CA LEU A 55 -6.76 0.94 -3.52
C LEU A 55 -7.74 0.60 -2.41
N SER A 56 -8.93 0.12 -2.79
CA SER A 56 -9.91 -0.42 -1.84
C SER A 56 -9.36 -1.63 -1.09
N LEU A 57 -9.97 -1.95 0.06
CA LEU A 57 -9.62 -3.18 0.80
C LEU A 57 -9.84 -4.44 -0.05
N ALA A 58 -10.90 -4.46 -0.88
CA ALA A 58 -11.18 -5.57 -1.76
C ALA A 58 -10.05 -5.81 -2.77
N HIS A 59 -9.61 -4.75 -3.46
CA HIS A 59 -8.48 -4.83 -4.39
C HIS A 59 -7.17 -5.21 -3.68
N PHE A 60 -6.96 -4.75 -2.44
CA PHE A 60 -5.75 -5.13 -1.70
C PHE A 60 -5.73 -6.61 -1.34
N ILE A 61 -6.88 -7.20 -0.99
CA ILE A 61 -7.01 -8.64 -0.77
C ILE A 61 -6.70 -9.41 -2.06
N GLU A 62 -7.11 -8.92 -3.23
CA GLU A 62 -6.75 -9.52 -4.52
C GLU A 62 -5.24 -9.51 -4.76
N GLU A 63 -4.54 -8.40 -4.45
CA GLU A 63 -3.08 -8.33 -4.54
C GLU A 63 -2.39 -9.33 -3.59
N LEU A 64 -2.89 -9.48 -2.37
CA LEU A 64 -2.37 -10.47 -1.42
C LEU A 64 -2.55 -11.90 -1.93
N ARG A 65 -3.70 -12.21 -2.55
CA ARG A 65 -3.97 -13.52 -3.17
C ARG A 65 -3.00 -13.81 -4.31
N LYS A 66 -2.69 -12.83 -5.16
CA LYS A 66 -1.73 -12.98 -6.27
C LYS A 66 -0.29 -13.26 -5.80
N LYS A 67 0.09 -12.76 -4.62
CA LYS A 67 1.44 -12.98 -4.05
C LYS A 67 1.58 -14.29 -3.29
N THR A 68 0.47 -14.86 -2.82
CA THR A 68 0.46 -16.10 -2.03
C THR A 68 0.19 -17.36 -2.86
N GLY A 69 -0.30 -17.21 -4.10
CA GLY A 69 -0.29 -18.26 -5.12
C GLY A 69 1.03 -18.31 -5.86
#